data_AF-A0A918HL13-F1
#
_entry.id   AF-A0A918HL13-F1
#
_cell.length_a   1.000
_cell.length_b   1.000
_cell.length_c   1.000
_cell.angle_alpha   90.00
_cell.angle_beta   90.00
_cell.angle_gamma   90.00
#
_symmetry.space_group_name_H-M   'P 1'
#
loop_
_entity.id
_entity.type
_entity.pdbx_description
1 polymer ?
#
loop_
_entity_poly.entity_id
_entity_poly.type
_entity_poly.pdbx_seq_one_letter_code
_entity_poly.pdbx_strand_id
1 'polypeptide(L)'
;MNLDPQQQALQWLRSTYHGLVELAAPGPVAEDAHTWLFACRAVEQPGYPATPMLASSVVVPKNGMTPFHPAAPDPWGDVAAFGRSPAPREYGTQARVLNSRGCVVTVAAALGGGPSSTLPWSPAHEGPGWWELLLRRYFPAARPLTCRSWEEVIAAARETGPGTRGVVWVRRETAGYEASGHLLYVDNNGGQVVILDGMTGGLARLETQGIRELVFARTAPRAAVEPEPWLRAATDLRTAVEKAGAWLHRTYDDPVVLVDPSPADENRRGWLFACQSQEFLRGGDWTRAMLDGAVVVPKAHGEPFGLPNSYPWPWLAAWEQGGTPGEAGMPLPPRPGSAVWFPTTMAQLGQVLSVSEHSAWDTLLDELSAFPVGARALIWARRRDGQGRESVGLLLTGFRSEQGTGVVDGSAAPLTDLNAVAASGFRLIRYR
;
A
#
# COMPACT_ATOMS: atom_id res chain seq x y z
N MET A 1 -7.07 5.14 -53.34
CA MET A 1 -5.99 4.15 -53.54
C MET A 1 -5.63 3.61 -52.18
N ASN A 2 -5.92 2.33 -51.89
CA ASN A 2 -5.41 1.71 -50.67
C ASN A 2 -3.89 1.63 -50.83
N LEU A 3 -3.16 2.37 -50.00
CA LEU A 3 -1.70 2.29 -49.94
C LEU A 3 -1.31 0.84 -49.64
N ASP A 4 -0.22 0.37 -50.23
CA ASP A 4 0.43 -0.89 -49.86
C ASP A 4 0.63 -0.92 -48.32
N PRO A 5 0.23 -1.99 -47.61
CA PRO A 5 0.34 -2.06 -46.15
C PRO A 5 1.76 -1.81 -45.63
N GLN A 6 2.80 -2.17 -46.38
CA GLN A 6 4.18 -1.88 -46.01
C GLN A 6 4.46 -0.36 -46.06
N GLN A 7 3.97 0.33 -47.09
CA GLN A 7 4.08 1.79 -47.19
C GLN A 7 3.31 2.50 -46.07
N GLN A 8 2.14 1.99 -45.69
CA GLN A 8 1.38 2.51 -44.55
C GLN A 8 2.15 2.37 -43.23
N ALA A 9 2.73 1.20 -42.97
CA ALA A 9 3.58 0.98 -41.79
C ALA A 9 4.75 1.95 -41.76
N LEU A 10 5.49 2.08 -42.87
CA LEU A 10 6.65 2.98 -42.98
C LEU A 10 6.26 4.46 -42.79
N GLN A 11 5.15 4.90 -43.39
CA GLN A 11 4.67 6.27 -43.25
C GLN A 11 4.29 6.56 -41.80
N TRP A 12 3.58 5.63 -41.15
CA TRP A 12 3.21 5.76 -39.75
C TRP A 12 4.44 5.82 -38.84
N LEU A 13 5.39 4.89 -38.99
CA LEU A 13 6.65 4.89 -38.21
C LEU A 13 7.43 6.19 -38.39
N ARG A 14 7.53 6.71 -39.62
CA ARG A 14 8.17 8.01 -39.89
C ARG A 14 7.45 9.16 -39.19
N SER A 15 6.11 9.15 -39.15
CA SER A 15 5.35 10.20 -38.45
C SER A 15 5.46 10.10 -36.93
N THR A 16 5.46 8.89 -36.36
CA THR A 16 5.47 8.65 -34.91
C THR A 16 6.86 8.83 -34.30
N TYR A 17 7.91 8.41 -35.00
CA TYR A 17 9.29 8.39 -34.51
C TYR A 17 10.23 9.33 -35.26
N HIS A 18 9.70 10.21 -36.11
CA HIS A 18 10.49 11.18 -36.87
C HIS A 18 11.65 10.56 -37.69
N GLY A 19 11.43 9.34 -38.21
CA GLY A 19 12.40 8.62 -39.03
C GLY A 19 13.45 7.81 -38.25
N LEU A 20 13.33 7.69 -36.92
CA LEU A 20 14.26 6.93 -36.08
C LEU A 20 13.93 5.43 -35.97
N VAL A 21 12.85 4.98 -36.62
CA VAL A 21 12.39 3.58 -36.59
C VAL A 21 12.10 3.11 -38.01
N GLU A 22 12.53 1.88 -38.30
CA GLU A 22 12.37 1.21 -39.58
C GLU A 22 11.72 -0.17 -39.43
N LEU A 23 11.31 -0.77 -40.55
CA LEU A 23 10.87 -2.16 -40.56
C LEU A 23 12.06 -3.10 -40.41
N ALA A 24 11.94 -4.10 -39.54
CA ALA A 24 12.99 -5.09 -39.29
C ALA A 24 12.95 -6.27 -40.27
N ALA A 25 11.81 -6.47 -40.95
CA ALA A 25 11.58 -7.54 -41.92
C ALA A 25 11.14 -6.96 -43.28
N PRO A 26 11.40 -7.66 -44.39
CA PRO A 26 11.00 -7.21 -45.73
C PRO A 26 9.49 -7.29 -45.98
N GLY A 27 8.73 -8.01 -45.13
CA GLY A 27 7.29 -8.18 -45.22
C GLY A 27 6.65 -8.40 -43.85
N PRO A 28 5.32 -8.67 -43.80
CA PRO A 28 4.64 -8.93 -42.54
C PRO A 28 5.18 -10.21 -41.88
N VAL A 29 5.35 -10.16 -40.56
CA VAL A 29 5.81 -11.29 -39.74
C VAL A 29 4.64 -12.12 -39.20
N ALA A 30 3.43 -11.55 -39.21
CA ALA A 30 2.18 -12.26 -38.99
C ALA A 30 1.05 -11.55 -39.76
N GLU A 31 0.01 -12.31 -40.10
CA GLU A 31 -1.17 -11.80 -40.80
C GLU A 31 -2.41 -12.57 -40.32
N ASP A 32 -3.50 -11.84 -40.10
CA ASP A 32 -4.82 -12.44 -39.85
C ASP A 32 -5.87 -11.87 -40.81
N ALA A 33 -7.15 -12.18 -40.60
CA ALA A 33 -8.24 -11.72 -41.46
C ALA A 33 -8.43 -10.18 -41.45
N HIS A 34 -7.91 -9.47 -40.45
CA HIS A 34 -8.19 -8.07 -40.19
C HIS A 34 -6.95 -7.17 -40.20
N THR A 35 -5.76 -7.74 -40.06
CA THR A 35 -4.52 -6.99 -39.83
C THR A 35 -3.29 -7.65 -40.46
N TRP A 36 -2.30 -6.83 -40.77
CA TRP A 36 -0.93 -7.25 -41.01
C TRP A 36 -0.05 -6.77 -39.86
N LEU A 37 0.86 -7.61 -39.38
CA LEU A 37 1.83 -7.25 -38.35
C LEU A 37 3.22 -7.17 -38.97
N PHE A 38 3.88 -6.03 -38.83
CA PHE A 38 5.27 -5.85 -39.26
C PHE A 38 6.17 -5.67 -38.04
N ALA A 39 7.29 -6.39 -37.99
CA ALA A 39 8.33 -6.12 -37.00
C ALA A 39 9.04 -4.79 -37.33
N CYS A 40 9.34 -4.01 -36.31
CA CYS A 40 10.07 -2.74 -36.43
C CYS A 40 11.18 -2.64 -35.40
N ARG A 41 12.18 -1.80 -35.70
CA ARG A 41 13.35 -1.59 -34.84
C ARG A 41 13.85 -0.16 -34.96
N ALA A 42 14.59 0.29 -33.96
CA ALA A 42 15.30 1.56 -34.06
C ALA A 42 16.35 1.48 -35.19
N VAL A 43 16.50 2.58 -35.94
CA VAL A 43 17.58 2.73 -36.92
C VAL A 43 18.91 2.66 -36.18
N GLU A 44 19.89 1.95 -36.76
CA GLU A 44 21.22 1.81 -36.16
C GLU A 44 21.85 3.18 -35.89
N GLN A 45 22.41 3.36 -34.69
CA GLN A 45 23.13 4.57 -34.30
C GLN A 45 24.55 4.21 -33.84
N PRO A 46 25.53 5.13 -33.99
CA PRO A 46 26.87 4.93 -33.43
C PRO A 46 26.82 4.57 -31.94
N GLY A 47 27.45 3.47 -31.56
CA GLY A 47 27.45 2.95 -30.19
C GLY A 47 26.22 2.11 -29.79
N TYR A 48 25.20 2.02 -30.66
CA TYR A 48 23.96 1.28 -30.42
C TYR A 48 23.50 0.55 -31.70
N PRO A 49 24.22 -0.51 -32.14
CA PRO A 49 23.81 -1.30 -33.29
C PRO A 49 22.55 -2.12 -32.94
N ALA A 50 21.56 -2.09 -33.83
CA ALA A 50 20.34 -2.92 -33.77
C ALA A 50 19.63 -2.96 -32.39
N THR A 51 19.51 -1.81 -31.71
CA THR A 51 18.83 -1.76 -30.40
C THR A 51 17.35 -2.13 -30.53
N PRO A 52 16.86 -3.15 -29.80
CA PRO A 52 15.46 -3.51 -29.82
C PRO A 52 14.58 -2.48 -29.12
N MET A 53 13.34 -2.30 -29.59
CA MET A 53 12.34 -1.46 -28.95
C MET A 53 11.44 -2.30 -28.00
N LEU A 54 10.79 -1.69 -27.01
CA LEU A 54 9.68 -2.37 -26.34
C LEU A 54 8.50 -2.50 -27.31
N ALA A 55 8.22 -1.45 -28.07
CA ALA A 55 7.21 -1.45 -29.12
C ALA A 55 7.77 -1.92 -30.48
N SER A 56 8.29 -3.16 -30.54
CA SER A 56 9.00 -3.73 -31.72
C SER A 56 8.08 -4.26 -32.85
N SER A 57 6.80 -3.87 -32.90
CA SER A 57 5.93 -4.22 -34.03
C SER A 57 4.85 -3.18 -34.28
N VAL A 58 4.45 -3.04 -35.53
CA VAL A 58 3.33 -2.20 -35.97
C VAL A 58 2.26 -3.06 -36.63
N VAL A 59 1.03 -2.86 -36.19
CA VAL A 59 -0.17 -3.47 -36.75
C VAL A 59 -0.74 -2.51 -37.78
N VAL A 60 -0.98 -3.01 -39.00
CA VAL A 60 -1.64 -2.28 -40.09
C VAL A 60 -3.02 -2.89 -40.33
N PRO A 61 -4.11 -2.18 -40.03
CA PRO A 61 -5.46 -2.64 -40.28
C PRO A 61 -5.79 -2.78 -41.78
N LYS A 62 -6.43 -3.89 -42.17
CA LYS A 62 -6.89 -4.14 -43.56
C LYS A 62 -8.07 -3.26 -43.98
N ASN A 63 -8.79 -2.70 -43.00
CA ASN A 63 -9.93 -1.81 -43.21
C ASN A 63 -9.53 -0.34 -43.46
N GLY A 64 -8.22 -0.04 -43.58
CA GLY A 64 -7.71 1.31 -43.87
C GLY A 64 -7.62 2.23 -42.66
N MET A 65 -7.84 1.72 -41.45
CA MET A 65 -7.64 2.49 -40.22
C MET A 65 -6.15 2.72 -39.93
N THR A 66 -5.86 3.73 -39.11
CA THR A 66 -4.49 4.11 -38.75
C THR A 66 -3.71 2.94 -38.11
N PRO A 67 -2.45 2.70 -38.52
CA PRO A 67 -1.58 1.72 -37.87
C PRO A 67 -1.36 2.02 -36.38
N PHE A 68 -1.00 0.98 -35.62
CA PHE A 68 -0.78 1.10 -34.17
C PHE A 68 0.22 0.06 -33.65
N HIS A 69 0.92 0.37 -32.55
CA HIS A 69 1.63 -0.65 -31.77
C HIS A 69 0.64 -1.48 -30.92
N PRO A 70 0.78 -2.81 -30.86
CA PRO A 70 -0.01 -3.65 -29.97
C PRO A 70 0.40 -3.43 -28.50
N ALA A 71 -0.51 -3.72 -27.57
CA ALA A 71 -0.27 -3.58 -26.13
C ALA A 71 0.95 -4.38 -25.65
N ALA A 72 1.76 -3.80 -24.76
CA ALA A 72 2.94 -4.45 -24.19
C ALA A 72 2.66 -5.74 -23.38
N PRO A 73 1.64 -5.79 -22.48
CA PRO A 73 1.43 -6.96 -21.64
C PRO A 73 0.89 -8.17 -22.42
N ASP A 74 0.04 -7.95 -23.44
CA ASP A 74 -0.57 -9.01 -24.25
C ASP A 74 -0.77 -8.56 -25.72
N PRO A 75 0.30 -8.55 -26.53
CA PRO A 75 0.23 -8.01 -27.89
C PRO A 75 -0.74 -8.80 -28.78
N TRP A 76 -0.75 -10.13 -28.66
CA TRP A 76 -1.61 -11.00 -29.47
C TRP A 76 -3.08 -10.90 -29.05
N GLY A 77 -3.34 -10.82 -27.75
CA GLY A 77 -4.67 -10.57 -27.23
C GLY A 77 -5.23 -9.23 -27.73
N ASP A 78 -4.40 -8.18 -27.77
CA ASP A 78 -4.80 -6.84 -28.23
C ASP A 78 -5.07 -6.78 -29.75
N VAL A 79 -4.25 -7.44 -30.57
CA VAL A 79 -4.52 -7.57 -32.02
C VAL A 79 -5.81 -8.36 -32.26
N ALA A 80 -6.00 -9.50 -31.58
CA ALA A 80 -7.22 -10.28 -31.72
C ALA A 80 -8.47 -9.52 -31.23
N ALA A 81 -8.34 -8.70 -30.18
CA ALA A 81 -9.41 -7.83 -29.71
C ALA A 81 -9.79 -6.77 -30.73
N PHE A 82 -8.80 -6.16 -31.39
CA PHE A 82 -9.05 -5.24 -32.51
C PHE A 82 -9.79 -5.93 -33.65
N GLY A 83 -9.40 -7.16 -34.03
CA GLY A 83 -10.09 -7.91 -35.08
C GLY A 83 -11.58 -8.15 -34.78
N ARG A 84 -11.92 -8.40 -33.51
CA ARG A 84 -13.32 -8.58 -33.07
C ARG A 84 -14.13 -7.29 -33.04
N SER A 85 -13.50 -6.16 -32.71
CA SER A 85 -14.16 -4.86 -32.60
C SER A 85 -13.21 -3.73 -33.05
N PRO A 86 -13.12 -3.47 -34.38
CA PRO A 86 -12.21 -2.47 -34.91
C PRO A 86 -12.62 -1.07 -34.48
N ALA A 87 -11.73 -0.37 -33.78
CA ALA A 87 -11.94 1.02 -33.35
C ALA A 87 -10.63 1.83 -33.47
N PRO A 88 -10.70 3.14 -33.75
CA PRO A 88 -9.50 3.98 -33.82
C PRO A 88 -8.77 3.97 -32.47
N ARG A 89 -7.44 3.88 -32.50
CA ARG A 89 -6.61 3.93 -31.29
C ARG A 89 -6.27 5.39 -30.98
N GLU A 90 -6.91 5.95 -29.97
CA GLU A 90 -6.56 7.28 -29.47
C GLU A 90 -5.18 7.28 -28.80
N TYR A 91 -4.40 8.34 -29.03
CA TYR A 91 -3.04 8.47 -28.52
C TYR A 91 -2.93 8.25 -27.01
N GLY A 92 -3.83 8.84 -26.20
CA GLY A 92 -3.78 8.71 -24.74
C GLY A 92 -4.06 7.28 -24.25
N THR A 93 -4.93 6.54 -24.94
CA THR A 93 -5.19 5.13 -24.63
C THR A 93 -4.02 4.26 -25.08
N GLN A 94 -3.45 4.57 -26.24
CA GLN A 94 -2.29 3.85 -26.76
C GLN A 94 -1.05 4.04 -25.88
N ALA A 95 -0.78 5.27 -25.44
CA ALA A 95 0.30 5.56 -24.51
C ALA A 95 0.16 4.74 -23.21
N ARG A 96 -1.06 4.57 -22.70
CA ARG A 96 -1.31 3.77 -21.48
C ARG A 96 -0.98 2.29 -21.68
N VAL A 97 -1.35 1.68 -22.81
CA VAL A 97 -1.10 0.25 -23.07
C VAL A 97 0.34 -0.07 -23.49
N LEU A 98 1.14 0.96 -23.79
CA LEU A 98 2.58 0.85 -24.09
C LEU A 98 3.48 1.21 -22.91
N ASN A 99 2.95 1.78 -21.81
CA ASN A 99 3.74 2.38 -20.74
C ASN A 99 4.40 1.38 -19.76
N SER A 100 4.88 0.25 -20.26
CA SER A 100 5.52 -0.79 -19.44
C SER A 100 6.67 -0.22 -18.60
N ARG A 101 7.44 0.71 -19.16
CA ARG A 101 8.53 1.42 -18.48
C ARG A 101 8.06 2.30 -17.32
N GLY A 102 7.03 3.12 -17.51
CA GLY A 102 6.51 3.98 -16.43
C GLY A 102 5.88 3.15 -15.32
N CYS A 103 5.19 2.07 -15.69
CA CYS A 103 4.55 1.15 -14.75
C CYS A 103 5.56 0.38 -13.89
N VAL A 104 6.64 -0.17 -14.47
CA VAL A 104 7.64 -0.91 -13.69
C VAL A 104 8.38 -0.01 -12.69
N VAL A 105 8.65 1.25 -13.06
CA VAL A 105 9.25 2.24 -12.15
C VAL A 105 8.30 2.57 -10.99
N THR A 106 7.00 2.62 -11.25
CA THR A 106 5.98 2.88 -10.23
C THR A 106 5.90 1.74 -9.21
N VAL A 107 5.93 0.49 -9.69
CA VAL A 107 5.98 -0.69 -8.81
C VAL A 107 7.23 -0.65 -7.94
N ALA A 108 8.39 -0.35 -8.53
CA ALA A 108 9.65 -0.22 -7.80
C ALA A 108 9.58 0.86 -6.70
N ALA A 109 9.02 2.03 -7.02
CA ALA A 109 8.85 3.12 -6.05
C ALA A 109 7.90 2.73 -4.91
N ALA A 110 6.76 2.12 -5.23
CA ALA A 110 5.77 1.68 -4.24
C ALA A 110 6.35 0.63 -3.26
N LEU A 111 7.04 -0.39 -3.78
CA LEU A 111 7.70 -1.42 -2.95
C LEU A 111 8.94 -0.90 -2.21
N GLY A 112 9.47 0.25 -2.64
CA GLY A 112 10.53 0.99 -1.96
C GLY A 112 10.04 1.94 -0.87
N GLY A 113 8.73 2.10 -0.68
CA GLY A 113 8.13 3.07 0.26
C GLY A 113 8.19 4.53 -0.21
N GLY A 114 8.50 4.78 -1.50
CA GLY A 114 8.52 6.11 -2.09
C GLY A 114 7.18 6.48 -2.76
N PRO A 115 6.99 7.77 -3.11
CA PRO A 115 5.82 8.20 -3.87
C PRO A 115 5.74 7.48 -5.23
N SER A 116 4.57 6.93 -5.55
CA SER A 116 4.34 6.12 -6.74
C SER A 116 3.41 6.84 -7.73
N SER A 117 3.97 7.27 -8.86
CA SER A 117 3.20 7.79 -10.00
C SER A 117 3.79 7.29 -11.31
N THR A 118 2.95 6.83 -12.23
CA THR A 118 3.39 6.36 -13.54
C THR A 118 3.98 7.49 -14.36
N LEU A 119 5.24 7.31 -14.76
CA LEU A 119 5.90 8.22 -15.70
C LEU A 119 5.19 8.14 -17.05
N PRO A 120 4.95 9.26 -17.75
CA PRO A 120 4.28 9.23 -19.04
C PRO A 120 5.11 8.48 -20.09
N TRP A 121 4.43 7.79 -21.00
CA TRP A 121 5.04 7.20 -22.19
C TRP A 121 5.14 8.25 -23.32
N SER A 122 6.16 8.11 -24.17
CA SER A 122 6.40 8.94 -25.35
C SER A 122 7.23 8.12 -26.34
N PRO A 123 7.06 8.28 -27.67
CA PRO A 123 7.89 7.59 -28.67
C PRO A 123 9.39 7.76 -28.47
N ALA A 124 9.84 8.93 -27.98
CA ALA A 124 11.26 9.20 -27.70
C ALA A 124 11.87 8.28 -26.63
N HIS A 125 11.04 7.60 -25.85
CA HIS A 125 11.45 6.66 -24.82
C HIS A 125 11.88 5.29 -25.35
N GLU A 126 11.58 4.98 -26.60
CA GLU A 126 11.96 3.75 -27.31
C GLU A 126 13.28 3.90 -28.09
N GLY A 127 13.94 5.07 -27.96
CA GLY A 127 15.17 5.36 -28.69
C GLY A 127 16.34 4.43 -28.33
N PRO A 128 17.41 4.42 -29.16
CA PRO A 128 18.61 3.62 -28.90
C PRO A 128 19.17 3.85 -27.48
N GLY A 129 19.56 2.75 -26.81
CA GLY A 129 20.07 2.77 -25.44
C GLY A 129 19.03 2.95 -24.34
N TRP A 130 17.72 2.84 -24.64
CA TRP A 130 16.66 3.07 -23.65
C TRP A 130 16.77 2.16 -22.42
N TRP A 131 17.23 0.91 -22.60
CA TRP A 131 17.36 -0.06 -21.52
C TRP A 131 18.45 0.35 -20.54
N GLU A 132 19.62 0.70 -21.04
CA GLU A 132 20.75 1.20 -20.24
C GLU A 132 20.38 2.51 -19.53
N LEU A 133 19.66 3.41 -20.21
CA LEU A 133 19.19 4.66 -19.62
C LEU A 133 18.15 4.44 -18.51
N LEU A 134 17.22 3.50 -18.70
CA LEU A 134 16.25 3.08 -17.68
C LEU A 134 16.97 2.55 -16.45
N LEU A 135 17.90 1.61 -16.63
CA LEU A 135 18.66 1.02 -15.53
C LEU A 135 19.50 2.08 -14.81
N ARG A 136 20.26 2.88 -15.55
CA ARG A 136 21.10 3.93 -14.96
C ARG A 136 20.30 4.92 -14.12
N ARG A 137 19.09 5.28 -14.56
CA ARG A 137 18.27 6.30 -13.91
C ARG A 137 17.46 5.77 -12.74
N TYR A 138 16.86 4.59 -12.86
CA TYR A 138 15.88 4.08 -11.89
C TYR A 138 16.34 2.82 -11.15
N PHE A 139 17.32 2.09 -11.68
CA PHE A 139 17.86 0.86 -11.11
C PHE A 139 19.39 0.85 -11.14
N PRO A 140 20.08 1.87 -10.58
CA PRO A 140 21.52 2.06 -10.78
C PRO A 140 22.40 0.94 -10.23
N ALA A 141 21.88 0.20 -9.24
CA ALA A 141 22.55 -0.95 -8.64
C ALA A 141 22.29 -2.27 -9.39
N ALA A 142 21.41 -2.27 -10.39
CA ALA A 142 21.06 -3.48 -11.11
C ALA A 142 22.22 -3.98 -11.98
N ARG A 143 22.27 -5.29 -12.14
CA ARG A 143 23.21 -6.02 -12.99
C ARG A 143 22.42 -6.92 -13.93
N PRO A 144 22.48 -6.69 -15.25
CA PRO A 144 21.79 -7.51 -16.23
C PRO A 144 22.30 -8.95 -16.23
N LEU A 145 21.38 -9.89 -16.34
CA LEU A 145 21.61 -11.32 -16.52
C LEU A 145 20.69 -11.78 -17.65
N THR A 146 21.24 -12.46 -18.66
CA THR A 146 20.41 -13.16 -19.65
C THR A 146 19.93 -14.47 -19.05
N CYS A 147 18.62 -14.68 -19.07
CA CYS A 147 17.94 -15.89 -18.63
C CYS A 147 17.18 -16.51 -19.81
N ARG A 148 17.23 -17.84 -19.92
CA ARG A 148 16.55 -18.61 -20.96
C ARG A 148 15.13 -19.00 -20.59
N SER A 149 14.80 -18.98 -19.29
CA SER A 149 13.48 -19.33 -18.79
C SER A 149 13.12 -18.59 -17.50
N TRP A 150 11.84 -18.68 -17.10
CA TRP A 150 11.37 -18.12 -15.83
C TRP A 150 11.99 -18.83 -14.63
N GLU A 151 12.28 -20.12 -14.73
CA GLU A 151 12.99 -20.87 -13.68
C GLU A 151 14.39 -20.29 -13.45
N GLU A 152 15.11 -19.90 -14.50
CA GLU A 152 16.42 -19.24 -14.36
C GLU A 152 16.30 -17.86 -13.71
N VAL A 153 15.27 -17.07 -14.04
CA VAL A 153 14.99 -15.79 -13.37
C VAL A 153 14.72 -16.02 -11.88
N ILE A 154 13.86 -16.99 -11.54
CA ILE A 154 13.51 -17.32 -10.15
C ILE A 154 14.74 -17.83 -9.39
N ALA A 155 15.55 -18.70 -10.00
CA ALA A 155 16.77 -19.20 -9.42
C ALA A 155 17.77 -18.07 -9.15
N ALA A 156 17.98 -17.18 -10.13
CA ALA A 156 18.85 -16.01 -9.98
C ALA A 156 18.36 -15.05 -8.89
N ALA A 157 17.05 -14.87 -8.74
CA ALA A 157 16.49 -14.05 -7.66
C ALA A 157 16.65 -14.70 -6.27
N ARG A 158 16.58 -16.04 -6.18
CA ARG A 158 16.81 -16.80 -4.93
C ARG A 158 18.27 -16.86 -4.52
N GLU A 159 19.18 -17.05 -5.47
CA GLU A 159 20.62 -17.18 -5.25
C GLU A 159 21.19 -16.01 -4.44
N THR A 160 20.74 -14.78 -4.71
CA THR A 160 21.23 -13.58 -4.01
C THR A 160 20.57 -13.36 -2.64
N GLY A 161 19.52 -14.13 -2.31
CA GLY A 161 18.87 -14.15 -1.00
C GLY A 161 17.65 -13.21 -0.88
N PRO A 162 16.92 -13.30 0.25
CA PRO A 162 15.77 -12.45 0.54
C PRO A 162 16.10 -10.95 0.42
N GLY A 163 15.16 -10.17 -0.14
CA GLY A 163 15.34 -8.75 -0.45
C GLY A 163 15.93 -8.47 -1.84
N THR A 164 16.25 -9.51 -2.62
CA THR A 164 16.64 -9.35 -4.03
C THR A 164 15.50 -8.77 -4.83
N ARG A 165 15.79 -7.74 -5.63
CA ARG A 165 14.80 -7.01 -6.43
C ARG A 165 15.29 -6.86 -7.86
N GLY A 166 14.43 -6.47 -8.79
CA GLY A 166 14.90 -6.08 -10.10
C GLY A 166 13.81 -5.96 -11.14
N VAL A 167 14.24 -5.86 -12.40
CA VAL A 167 13.36 -5.76 -13.56
C VAL A 167 13.72 -6.85 -14.56
N VAL A 168 12.72 -7.56 -15.07
CA VAL A 168 12.86 -8.50 -16.17
C VAL A 168 12.33 -7.84 -17.42
N TRP A 169 13.17 -7.76 -18.45
CA TRP A 169 12.75 -7.43 -19.79
C TRP A 169 12.44 -8.72 -20.55
N VAL A 170 11.16 -8.92 -20.86
CA VAL A 170 10.64 -10.00 -21.69
C VAL A 170 10.74 -9.59 -23.14
N ARG A 171 11.55 -10.29 -23.93
CA ARG A 171 11.69 -10.07 -25.37
C ARG A 171 10.97 -11.17 -26.11
N ARG A 172 10.00 -10.80 -26.95
CA ARG A 172 9.17 -11.75 -27.71
C ARG A 172 9.55 -11.76 -29.18
N GLU A 173 9.47 -12.92 -29.81
CA GLU A 173 9.69 -13.06 -31.24
C GLU A 173 8.51 -13.68 -31.98
N THR A 174 8.45 -13.39 -33.27
CA THR A 174 7.50 -13.96 -34.23
C THR A 174 8.18 -14.04 -35.58
N ALA A 175 8.08 -15.21 -36.23
CA ALA A 175 8.75 -15.51 -37.50
C ALA A 175 10.27 -15.18 -37.51
N GLY A 176 10.95 -15.34 -36.36
CA GLY A 176 12.38 -15.06 -36.20
C GLY A 176 12.75 -13.59 -35.98
N TYR A 177 11.77 -12.69 -35.92
CA TYR A 177 11.97 -11.26 -35.65
C TYR A 177 11.44 -10.89 -34.27
N GLU A 178 12.11 -9.96 -33.59
CA GLU A 178 11.60 -9.39 -32.35
C GLU A 178 10.32 -8.59 -32.63
N ALA A 179 9.27 -8.88 -31.87
CA ALA A 179 7.93 -8.38 -32.16
C ALA A 179 7.36 -7.53 -31.01
N SER A 180 7.76 -7.77 -29.77
CA SER A 180 7.26 -7.02 -28.61
C SER A 180 8.17 -7.19 -27.40
N GLY A 181 8.23 -6.17 -26.56
CA GLY A 181 8.86 -6.20 -25.26
C GLY A 181 7.89 -5.86 -24.13
N HIS A 182 8.13 -6.43 -22.94
CA HIS A 182 7.44 -6.07 -21.70
C HIS A 182 8.40 -6.06 -20.53
N LEU A 183 8.13 -5.23 -19.54
CA LEU A 183 8.92 -5.08 -18.33
C LEU A 183 8.10 -5.54 -17.13
N LEU A 184 8.68 -6.47 -16.37
CA LEU A 184 8.09 -7.04 -15.17
C LEU A 184 9.01 -6.75 -13.98
N TYR A 185 8.43 -6.54 -12.80
CA TYR A 185 9.18 -6.30 -11.59
C TYR A 185 9.36 -7.61 -10.80
N VAL A 186 10.55 -7.84 -10.25
CA VAL A 186 10.86 -9.02 -9.42
C VAL A 186 11.13 -8.57 -7.99
N ASP A 187 10.51 -9.26 -7.02
CA ASP A 187 10.78 -9.09 -5.59
C ASP A 187 10.93 -10.47 -4.93
N ASN A 188 12.06 -10.70 -4.26
CA ASN A 188 12.29 -11.87 -3.42
C ASN A 188 11.92 -11.49 -1.98
N ASN A 189 10.65 -11.69 -1.63
CA ASN A 189 10.14 -11.39 -0.31
C ASN A 189 10.29 -12.60 0.61
N GLY A 190 11.26 -12.56 1.54
CA GLY A 190 11.44 -13.64 2.53
C GLY A 190 11.77 -15.02 1.93
N GLY A 191 12.37 -15.08 0.74
CA GLY A 191 12.67 -16.33 0.02
C GLY A 191 11.62 -16.73 -1.02
N GLN A 192 10.47 -16.06 -1.04
CA GLN A 192 9.45 -16.23 -2.07
C GLN A 192 9.65 -15.18 -3.17
N VAL A 193 9.89 -15.65 -4.40
CA VAL A 193 10.05 -14.78 -5.57
C VAL A 193 8.67 -14.50 -6.15
N VAL A 194 8.33 -13.22 -6.20
CA VAL A 194 7.11 -12.70 -6.81
C VAL A 194 7.49 -11.89 -8.04
N ILE A 195 6.76 -12.10 -9.14
CA ILE A 195 6.92 -11.35 -10.38
C ILE A 195 5.64 -10.56 -10.61
N LEU A 196 5.76 -9.24 -10.68
CA LEU A 196 4.66 -8.30 -10.73
C LEU A 196 4.61 -7.60 -12.08
N ASP A 197 3.39 -7.42 -12.57
CA ASP A 197 3.12 -6.66 -13.78
C ASP A 197 2.46 -5.32 -13.41
N GLY A 198 3.23 -4.24 -13.56
CA GLY A 198 2.74 -2.89 -13.29
C GLY A 198 1.66 -2.42 -14.26
N MET A 199 1.55 -3.03 -15.45
CA MET A 199 0.51 -2.70 -16.43
C MET A 199 -0.86 -3.26 -16.04
N THR A 200 -0.89 -4.39 -15.34
CA THR A 200 -2.13 -5.05 -14.89
C THR A 200 -2.44 -4.82 -13.41
N GLY A 201 -1.45 -4.37 -12.63
CA GLY A 201 -1.58 -4.11 -11.20
C GLY A 201 -1.54 -5.36 -10.32
N GLY A 202 -0.98 -6.46 -10.83
CA GLY A 202 -1.00 -7.75 -10.12
C GLY A 202 0.17 -8.67 -10.46
N LEU A 203 -0.02 -9.96 -10.22
CA LEU A 203 0.96 -11.00 -10.59
C LEU A 203 1.12 -11.06 -12.11
N ALA A 204 2.36 -11.20 -12.55
CA ALA A 204 2.67 -11.31 -13.97
C ALA A 204 2.22 -12.65 -14.55
N ARG A 205 1.75 -12.62 -15.80
CA ARG A 205 1.56 -13.82 -16.62
C ARG A 205 2.92 -14.28 -17.14
N LEU A 206 3.40 -15.43 -16.66
CA LEU A 206 4.68 -15.99 -17.07
C LEU A 206 4.50 -16.81 -18.36
N GLU A 207 4.63 -16.14 -19.49
CA GLU A 207 4.52 -16.77 -20.81
C GLU A 207 5.68 -17.75 -21.03
N THR A 208 5.44 -18.84 -21.76
CA THR A 208 6.49 -19.86 -22.03
C THR A 208 6.74 -20.07 -23.52
N GLN A 209 5.97 -19.41 -24.38
CA GLN A 209 6.04 -19.53 -25.83
C GLN A 209 6.33 -18.16 -26.45
N GLY A 210 7.02 -18.16 -27.59
CA GLY A 210 7.35 -16.93 -28.32
C GLY A 210 8.31 -16.00 -27.58
N ILE A 211 9.00 -16.49 -26.54
CA ILE A 211 10.05 -15.75 -25.84
C ILE A 211 11.35 -15.95 -26.59
N ARG A 212 11.96 -14.82 -26.97
CA ARG A 212 13.30 -14.77 -27.53
C ARG A 212 14.36 -14.78 -26.43
N GLU A 213 14.16 -13.96 -25.41
CA GLU A 213 15.10 -13.78 -24.30
C GLU A 213 14.41 -13.16 -23.09
N LEU A 214 14.87 -13.49 -21.88
CA LEU A 214 14.56 -12.77 -20.66
C LEU A 214 15.84 -12.08 -20.18
N VAL A 215 15.82 -10.76 -20.01
CA VAL A 215 16.96 -10.02 -19.43
C VAL A 215 16.58 -9.57 -18.03
N PHE A 216 17.15 -10.21 -17.01
CA PHE A 216 16.92 -9.87 -15.62
C PHE A 216 17.98 -8.88 -15.11
N ALA A 217 17.61 -7.62 -14.97
CA ALA A 217 18.38 -6.61 -14.26
C ALA A 217 18.21 -6.78 -12.75
N ARG A 218 19.03 -7.67 -12.16
CA ARG A 218 18.99 -8.04 -10.75
C ARG A 218 19.70 -7.01 -9.89
N THR A 219 19.04 -6.57 -8.82
CA THR A 219 19.60 -5.76 -7.74
C THR A 219 19.73 -6.65 -6.50
N ALA A 220 20.95 -6.75 -5.96
CA ALA A 220 21.19 -7.47 -4.73
C ALA A 220 20.38 -6.88 -3.57
N PRO A 221 20.08 -7.67 -2.51
CA PRO A 221 19.49 -7.13 -1.30
C PRO A 221 20.31 -5.93 -0.85
N ARG A 222 19.63 -4.80 -0.61
CA ARG A 222 20.28 -3.66 0.03
C ARG A 222 20.81 -4.19 1.37
N ALA A 223 22.08 -3.90 1.69
CA ALA A 223 22.64 -4.24 3.00
C ALA A 223 21.60 -3.85 4.05
N ALA A 224 21.22 -4.81 4.90
CA ALA A 224 20.06 -4.69 5.76
C ALA A 224 20.09 -3.32 6.44
N VAL A 225 19.18 -2.43 6.02
CA VAL A 225 18.84 -1.28 6.84
C VAL A 225 18.38 -1.92 8.14
N GLU A 226 19.04 -1.62 9.25
CA GLU A 226 18.63 -2.21 10.52
C GLU A 226 17.11 -2.04 10.64
N PRO A 227 16.36 -3.13 10.94
CA PRO A 227 14.91 -3.03 11.01
C PRO A 227 14.55 -1.87 11.92
N GLU A 228 13.58 -1.07 11.47
CA GLU A 228 13.03 0.05 12.24
C GLU A 228 12.84 -0.41 13.69
N PRO A 229 13.20 0.39 14.70
CA PRO A 229 13.25 -0.08 16.08
C PRO A 229 11.95 -0.77 16.54
N TRP A 230 10.80 -0.38 15.99
CA TRP A 230 9.51 -0.97 16.31
C TRP A 230 9.23 -2.37 15.70
N LEU A 231 10.03 -2.83 14.73
CA LEU A 231 9.97 -4.19 14.15
C LEU A 231 10.88 -5.20 14.86
N ARG A 232 11.71 -4.72 15.79
CA ARG A 232 12.63 -5.57 16.55
C ARG A 232 11.85 -6.42 17.56
N ALA A 233 12.44 -7.54 17.97
CA ALA A 233 11.92 -8.30 19.10
C ALA A 233 12.13 -7.49 20.40
N ALA A 234 11.16 -7.55 21.31
CA ALA A 234 11.16 -6.82 22.58
C ALA A 234 11.20 -7.81 23.75
N THR A 235 12.35 -8.47 23.91
CA THR A 235 12.55 -9.54 24.90
C THR A 235 12.78 -9.02 26.31
N ASP A 236 13.08 -7.73 26.48
CA ASP A 236 13.34 -7.06 27.76
C ASP A 236 12.68 -5.68 27.79
N LEU A 237 12.61 -5.08 28.98
CA LEU A 237 11.95 -3.79 29.18
C LEU A 237 12.53 -2.68 28.29
N ARG A 238 13.86 -2.63 28.14
CA ARG A 238 14.53 -1.58 27.36
C ARG A 238 14.12 -1.67 25.89
N THR A 239 14.22 -2.85 25.31
CA THR A 239 13.83 -3.10 23.92
C THR A 239 12.34 -2.91 23.69
N ALA A 240 11.50 -3.22 24.69
CA ALA A 240 10.07 -2.95 24.65
C ALA A 240 9.75 -1.45 24.65
N VAL A 241 10.41 -0.68 25.52
CA VAL A 241 10.27 0.79 25.59
C VAL A 241 10.75 1.45 24.30
N GLU A 242 11.89 1.04 23.75
CA GLU A 242 12.41 1.54 22.47
C GLU A 242 11.44 1.23 21.32
N LYS A 243 10.92 0.00 21.28
CA LYS A 243 9.93 -0.43 20.28
C LYS A 243 8.62 0.35 20.38
N ALA A 244 8.08 0.52 21.59
CA ALA A 244 6.85 1.28 21.80
C ALA A 244 7.05 2.76 21.44
N GLY A 245 8.15 3.37 21.89
CA GLY A 245 8.47 4.77 21.60
C GLY A 245 8.61 5.05 20.10
N ALA A 246 9.31 4.18 19.37
CA ALA A 246 9.44 4.31 17.92
C ALA A 246 8.09 4.14 17.20
N TRP A 247 7.24 3.22 17.67
CA TRP A 247 5.90 3.06 17.11
C TRP A 247 5.01 4.27 17.41
N LEU A 248 4.99 4.78 18.64
CA LEU A 248 4.21 5.97 19.02
C LEU A 248 4.61 7.20 18.21
N HIS A 249 5.92 7.43 18.03
CA HIS A 249 6.42 8.56 17.24
C HIS A 249 6.04 8.49 15.76
N ARG A 250 5.95 7.27 15.20
CA ARG A 250 5.53 7.05 13.81
C ARG A 250 4.01 7.16 13.64
N THR A 251 3.25 6.75 14.65
CA THR A 251 1.80 6.57 14.57
C THR A 251 1.03 7.87 14.77
N TYR A 252 1.52 8.76 15.63
CA TYR A 252 0.82 9.99 16.00
C TYR A 252 1.56 11.23 15.50
N ASP A 253 0.82 12.17 14.91
CA ASP A 253 1.35 13.48 14.53
C ASP A 253 1.74 14.33 15.76
N ASP A 254 0.93 14.23 16.83
CA ASP A 254 1.22 14.87 18.11
C ASP A 254 2.16 13.98 18.96
N PRO A 255 3.10 14.56 19.73
CA PRO A 255 4.00 13.78 20.57
C PRO A 255 3.24 12.97 21.64
N VAL A 256 3.34 11.65 21.54
CA VAL A 256 2.84 10.68 22.53
C VAL A 256 4.02 9.97 23.19
N VAL A 257 3.99 9.83 24.51
CA VAL A 257 5.05 9.22 25.31
C VAL A 257 4.50 8.17 26.27
N LEU A 258 5.35 7.22 26.67
CA LEU A 258 5.01 6.22 27.68
C LEU A 258 4.94 6.87 29.07
N VAL A 259 4.01 6.38 29.89
CA VAL A 259 3.82 6.85 31.27
C VAL A 259 4.38 5.79 32.22
N ASP A 260 5.47 6.13 32.91
CA ASP A 260 6.13 5.31 33.94
C ASP A 260 6.30 3.83 33.54
N PRO A 261 7.01 3.51 32.44
CA PRO A 261 7.22 2.13 32.03
C PRO A 261 8.08 1.38 33.05
N SER A 262 7.69 0.16 33.39
CA SER A 262 8.32 -0.62 34.45
C SER A 262 8.36 -2.12 34.11
N PRO A 263 9.17 -2.93 34.83
CA PRO A 263 9.14 -4.39 34.67
C PRO A 263 7.78 -5.02 34.97
N ALA A 264 6.92 -4.34 35.74
CA ALA A 264 5.57 -4.84 36.06
C ALA A 264 4.59 -4.74 34.88
N ASP A 265 5.01 -4.11 33.78
CA ASP A 265 4.28 -4.02 32.52
C ASP A 265 4.50 -5.24 31.63
N GLU A 266 5.26 -6.24 32.07
CA GLU A 266 5.52 -7.45 31.30
C GLU A 266 4.37 -8.45 31.39
N ASN A 267 3.97 -8.97 30.24
CA ASN A 267 2.93 -9.97 30.07
C ASN A 267 3.53 -11.24 29.45
N ARG A 268 2.75 -12.33 29.40
CA ARG A 268 3.22 -13.61 28.83
C ARG A 268 3.68 -13.48 27.36
N ARG A 269 2.93 -12.74 26.53
CA ARG A 269 3.19 -12.59 25.08
C ARG A 269 3.84 -11.24 24.70
N GLY A 270 3.92 -10.29 25.62
CA GLY A 270 4.24 -8.90 25.29
C GLY A 270 4.43 -8.02 26.52
N TRP A 271 4.20 -6.74 26.31
CA TRP A 271 4.19 -5.69 27.33
C TRP A 271 2.94 -4.84 27.17
N LEU A 272 2.38 -4.34 28.26
CA LEU A 272 1.30 -3.35 28.25
C LEU A 272 1.80 -2.05 28.88
N PHE A 273 2.00 -1.01 28.07
CA PHE A 273 2.36 0.30 28.57
C PHE A 273 1.18 1.26 28.51
N ALA A 274 1.04 2.08 29.56
CA ALA A 274 0.28 3.31 29.47
C ALA A 274 1.05 4.34 28.63
N CYS A 275 0.34 5.11 27.82
CA CYS A 275 0.88 6.23 27.06
C CYS A 275 -0.06 7.44 27.13
N GLN A 276 0.51 8.63 26.97
CA GLN A 276 -0.25 9.87 26.94
C GLN A 276 0.35 10.91 26.02
N SER A 277 -0.48 11.89 25.65
CA SER A 277 0.01 13.06 24.94
C SER A 277 0.99 13.83 25.83
N GLN A 278 2.07 14.30 25.24
CA GLN A 278 3.08 15.05 25.97
C GLN A 278 2.55 16.40 26.47
N GLU A 279 1.57 16.99 25.77
CA GLU A 279 0.92 18.24 26.18
C GLU A 279 0.11 18.06 27.47
N PHE A 280 -0.68 16.98 27.58
CA PHE A 280 -1.41 16.66 28.80
C PHE A 280 -0.48 16.44 29.99
N LEU A 281 0.59 15.66 29.83
CA LEU A 281 1.53 15.36 30.91
C LEU A 281 2.26 16.61 31.43
N ARG A 282 2.49 17.62 30.57
CA ARG A 282 3.13 18.88 30.97
C ARG A 282 2.15 19.88 31.60
N GLY A 283 0.95 20.01 31.00
CA GLY A 283 0.01 21.08 31.33
C GLY A 283 -1.15 20.67 32.24
N GLY A 284 -1.41 19.38 32.39
CA GLY A 284 -2.56 18.86 33.14
C GLY A 284 -3.92 19.12 32.49
N ASP A 285 -3.96 19.73 31.30
CA ASP A 285 -5.20 20.02 30.57
C ASP A 285 -5.77 18.71 30.00
N TRP A 286 -6.83 18.22 30.64
CA TRP A 286 -7.47 16.97 30.24
C TRP A 286 -8.03 17.00 28.82
N THR A 287 -8.31 18.16 28.24
CA THR A 287 -8.75 18.28 26.84
C THR A 287 -7.65 17.86 25.86
N ARG A 288 -6.41 17.75 26.34
CA ARG A 288 -5.25 17.26 25.60
C ARG A 288 -4.95 15.80 25.85
N ALA A 289 -5.64 15.12 26.77
CA ALA A 289 -5.38 13.73 27.10
C ALA A 289 -5.86 12.79 25.98
N MET A 290 -5.17 11.66 25.82
CA MET A 290 -5.57 10.57 24.94
C MET A 290 -6.78 9.83 25.50
N LEU A 291 -7.64 9.36 24.59
CA LEU A 291 -8.72 8.44 24.92
C LEU A 291 -8.19 7.01 25.05
N ASP A 292 -7.31 6.60 24.14
CA ASP A 292 -6.69 5.30 23.98
C ASP A 292 -5.20 5.34 24.39
N GLY A 293 -4.94 5.72 25.63
CA GLY A 293 -3.61 5.79 26.25
C GLY A 293 -2.98 4.44 26.62
N ALA A 294 -3.16 3.39 25.81
CA ALA A 294 -2.60 2.07 26.07
C ALA A 294 -1.98 1.49 24.79
N VAL A 295 -0.76 0.98 24.89
CA VAL A 295 -0.07 0.27 23.81
C VAL A 295 0.39 -1.10 24.27
N VAL A 296 0.02 -2.13 23.49
CA VAL A 296 0.51 -3.50 23.66
C VAL A 296 1.70 -3.71 22.74
N VAL A 297 2.81 -4.19 23.27
CA VAL A 297 4.05 -4.44 22.54
C VAL A 297 4.35 -5.94 22.51
N PRO A 298 4.21 -6.62 21.36
CA PRO A 298 4.59 -8.02 21.25
C PRO A 298 6.08 -8.26 21.48
N LYS A 299 6.43 -9.33 22.21
CA LYS A 299 7.82 -9.78 22.39
C LYS A 299 8.47 -10.22 21.06
N ALA A 300 7.68 -10.81 20.17
CA ALA A 300 8.10 -11.21 18.84
C ALA A 300 8.20 -10.02 17.87
N HIS A 301 8.53 -10.28 16.60
CA HIS A 301 8.64 -9.29 15.52
C HIS A 301 7.29 -8.66 15.06
N GLY A 302 6.26 -8.71 15.89
CA GLY A 302 4.94 -8.12 15.61
C GLY A 302 4.90 -6.61 15.89
N GLU A 303 4.05 -5.91 15.14
CA GLU A 303 3.77 -4.48 15.34
C GLU A 303 3.07 -4.24 16.70
N PRO A 304 3.44 -3.19 17.45
CA PRO A 304 2.64 -2.73 18.59
C PRO A 304 1.23 -2.28 18.18
N PHE A 305 0.27 -2.37 19.09
CA PHE A 305 -1.13 -2.03 18.79
C PHE A 305 -1.89 -1.49 20.01
N GLY A 306 -2.98 -0.75 19.77
CA GLY A 306 -3.87 -0.25 20.82
C GLY A 306 -4.91 -1.28 21.28
N LEU A 307 -5.64 -0.97 22.35
CA LEU A 307 -6.73 -1.80 22.87
C LEU A 307 -8.10 -1.22 22.50
N PRO A 308 -9.12 -2.07 22.24
CA PRO A 308 -10.47 -1.58 21.96
C PRO A 308 -11.07 -0.88 23.18
N ASN A 309 -11.73 0.26 22.97
CA ASN A 309 -12.33 1.03 24.05
C ASN A 309 -13.51 0.35 24.74
N SER A 310 -14.26 -0.54 24.08
CA SER A 310 -15.44 -1.17 24.69
C SER A 310 -15.07 -2.28 25.69
N TYR A 311 -14.09 -3.13 25.37
CA TYR A 311 -13.69 -4.30 26.20
C TYR A 311 -12.16 -4.55 26.18
N PRO A 312 -11.33 -3.60 26.65
CA PRO A 312 -9.87 -3.67 26.53
C PRO A 312 -9.26 -4.87 27.26
N TRP A 313 -9.70 -5.14 28.49
CA TRP A 313 -9.08 -6.16 29.34
C TRP A 313 -9.44 -7.60 28.94
N PRO A 314 -10.73 -7.93 28.64
CA PRO A 314 -11.05 -9.23 28.07
C PRO A 314 -10.34 -9.48 26.73
N TRP A 315 -10.21 -8.45 25.89
CA TRP A 315 -9.48 -8.57 24.62
C TRP A 315 -8.00 -8.88 24.87
N LEU A 316 -7.34 -8.16 25.78
CA LEU A 316 -5.94 -8.39 26.14
C LEU A 316 -5.73 -9.80 26.71
N ALA A 317 -6.61 -10.24 27.62
CA ALA A 317 -6.54 -11.57 28.19
C ALA A 317 -6.68 -12.68 27.13
N ALA A 318 -7.60 -12.52 26.16
CA ALA A 318 -7.75 -13.46 25.05
C ALA A 318 -6.50 -13.51 24.17
N TRP A 319 -5.90 -12.34 23.89
CA TRP A 319 -4.63 -12.27 23.17
C TRP A 319 -3.54 -13.00 23.95
N GLU A 320 -3.37 -12.72 25.24
CA GLU A 320 -2.38 -13.38 26.09
C GLU A 320 -2.54 -14.89 26.17
N GLN A 321 -3.76 -15.42 26.06
CA GLN A 321 -4.04 -16.85 26.05
C GLN A 321 -3.72 -17.53 24.71
N GLY A 322 -3.30 -16.77 23.70
CA GLY A 322 -2.90 -17.29 22.39
C GLY A 322 -3.87 -16.95 21.26
N GLY A 323 -4.91 -16.16 21.52
CA GLY A 323 -5.80 -15.65 20.47
C GLY A 323 -5.03 -14.90 19.39
N THR A 324 -5.41 -15.13 18.14
CA THR A 324 -4.88 -14.41 16.97
C THR A 324 -5.92 -13.37 16.55
N PRO A 325 -5.57 -12.06 16.54
CA PRO A 325 -6.51 -11.05 16.09
C PRO A 325 -6.98 -11.29 14.65
N GLY A 326 -8.30 -11.23 14.42
CA GLY A 326 -8.93 -11.55 13.14
C GLY A 326 -9.37 -13.01 12.98
N GLU A 327 -8.99 -13.90 13.90
CA GLU A 327 -9.37 -15.32 13.88
C GLU A 327 -10.30 -15.68 15.05
N ALA A 328 -11.07 -16.76 14.90
CA ALA A 328 -11.88 -17.36 15.97
C ALA A 328 -12.80 -16.38 16.73
N GLY A 329 -13.30 -15.35 16.05
CA GLY A 329 -14.17 -14.32 16.64
C GLY A 329 -13.44 -13.24 17.44
N MET A 330 -12.09 -13.26 17.48
CA MET A 330 -11.29 -12.18 18.04
C MET A 330 -11.19 -11.02 17.05
N PRO A 331 -11.66 -9.81 17.38
CA PRO A 331 -11.59 -8.68 16.47
C PRO A 331 -10.16 -8.19 16.30
N LEU A 332 -9.87 -7.61 15.14
CA LEU A 332 -8.60 -6.92 14.90
C LEU A 332 -8.38 -5.79 15.92
N PRO A 333 -7.13 -5.46 16.26
CA PRO A 333 -6.85 -4.31 17.10
C PRO A 333 -7.40 -3.03 16.44
N PRO A 334 -7.86 -2.04 17.22
CA PRO A 334 -8.33 -0.77 16.66
C PRO A 334 -7.19 -0.07 15.92
N ARG A 335 -7.54 0.63 14.84
CA ARG A 335 -6.61 1.54 14.19
C ARG A 335 -6.42 2.78 15.10
N PRO A 336 -5.18 3.27 15.27
CA PRO A 336 -4.92 4.49 16.04
C PRO A 336 -5.76 5.67 15.55
N GLY A 337 -6.34 6.41 16.50
CA GLY A 337 -7.07 7.65 16.25
C GLY A 337 -6.18 8.89 16.39
N SER A 338 -6.80 10.05 16.60
CA SER A 338 -6.06 11.24 17.02
C SER A 338 -5.62 11.10 18.48
N ALA A 339 -4.35 11.39 18.77
CA ALA A 339 -3.84 11.40 20.14
C ALA A 339 -4.62 12.39 21.04
N VAL A 340 -4.99 13.55 20.49
CA VAL A 340 -5.79 14.55 21.21
C VAL A 340 -7.23 14.49 20.73
N TRP A 341 -8.01 13.56 21.30
CA TRP A 341 -9.34 13.21 20.80
C TRP A 341 -10.37 14.34 20.94
N PHE A 342 -10.33 15.08 22.04
CA PHE A 342 -11.44 15.97 22.46
C PHE A 342 -11.77 17.08 21.46
N PRO A 343 -10.82 17.90 20.96
CA PRO A 343 -11.12 18.97 20.01
C PRO A 343 -11.78 18.44 18.72
N THR A 344 -11.27 17.32 18.20
CA THR A 344 -11.81 16.68 16.98
C THR A 344 -13.23 16.18 17.20
N THR A 345 -13.52 15.57 18.36
CA THR A 345 -14.85 15.09 18.70
C THR A 345 -15.83 16.26 18.93
N MET A 346 -15.42 17.31 19.66
CA MET A 346 -16.29 18.46 19.92
C MET A 346 -16.58 19.29 18.68
N ALA A 347 -15.65 19.35 17.73
CA ALA A 347 -15.90 19.99 16.43
C ALA A 347 -17.07 19.33 15.66
N GLN A 348 -17.32 18.04 15.90
CA GLN A 348 -18.43 17.29 15.28
C GLN A 348 -19.72 17.36 16.10
N LEU A 349 -19.62 17.37 17.43
CA LEU A 349 -20.79 17.32 18.32
C LEU A 349 -21.39 18.69 18.61
N GLY A 350 -20.58 19.74 18.72
CA GLY A 350 -21.03 21.10 18.99
C GLY A 350 -20.31 21.77 20.16
N GLN A 351 -20.72 23.00 20.45
CA GLN A 351 -20.12 23.80 21.51
C GLN A 351 -20.34 23.17 22.89
N VAL A 352 -19.26 23.06 23.67
CA VAL A 352 -19.31 22.61 25.07
C VAL A 352 -20.02 23.65 25.92
N LEU A 353 -21.02 23.20 26.69
CA LEU A 353 -21.81 24.03 27.59
C LEU A 353 -21.34 23.89 29.04
N SER A 354 -21.01 22.67 29.47
CA SER A 354 -20.52 22.40 30.83
C SER A 354 -19.75 21.09 30.88
N VAL A 355 -18.87 20.97 31.89
CA VAL A 355 -18.11 19.76 32.18
C VAL A 355 -18.13 19.50 33.68
N SER A 356 -18.41 18.27 34.09
CA SER A 356 -18.38 17.81 35.48
C SER A 356 -17.67 16.46 35.61
N GLU A 357 -17.21 16.15 36.81
CA GLU A 357 -16.53 14.90 37.14
C GLU A 357 -17.29 14.09 38.18
N HIS A 358 -17.34 12.77 38.00
CA HIS A 358 -18.05 11.85 38.88
C HIS A 358 -17.19 10.64 39.19
N SER A 359 -17.26 10.14 40.42
CA SER A 359 -16.59 8.90 40.83
C SER A 359 -17.47 7.65 40.62
N ALA A 360 -18.78 7.82 40.42
CA ALA A 360 -19.74 6.73 40.35
C ALA A 360 -20.84 7.01 39.32
N TRP A 361 -21.48 5.93 38.83
CA TRP A 361 -22.60 6.01 37.91
C TRP A 361 -23.79 6.76 38.49
N ASP A 362 -24.14 6.51 39.75
CA ASP A 362 -25.33 7.11 40.38
C ASP A 362 -25.26 8.64 40.36
N THR A 363 -24.12 9.22 40.77
CA THR A 363 -23.96 10.69 40.79
C THR A 363 -23.93 11.30 39.39
N LEU A 364 -23.44 10.56 38.39
CA LEU A 364 -23.48 10.98 36.99
C LEU A 364 -24.90 10.96 36.44
N LEU A 365 -25.65 9.88 36.72
CA LEU A 365 -27.03 9.71 36.26
C LEU A 365 -27.98 10.70 36.94
N ASP A 366 -27.74 11.03 38.20
CA ASP A 366 -28.44 12.09 38.92
C ASP A 366 -28.26 13.44 38.24
N GLU A 367 -27.02 13.83 37.89
CA GLU A 367 -26.76 15.08 37.17
C GLU A 367 -27.41 15.07 35.79
N LEU A 368 -27.27 13.97 35.03
CA LEU A 368 -27.86 13.83 33.71
C LEU A 368 -29.40 13.89 33.76
N SER A 369 -30.03 13.45 34.85
CA SER A 369 -31.48 13.56 35.06
C SER A 369 -31.98 14.99 35.26
N ALA A 370 -31.11 15.89 35.73
CA ALA A 370 -31.42 17.30 35.93
C ALA A 370 -31.31 18.13 34.63
N PHE A 371 -30.85 17.53 33.52
CA PHE A 371 -30.74 18.23 32.26
C PHE A 371 -32.12 18.52 31.65
N PRO A 372 -32.24 19.56 30.79
CA PRO A 372 -33.47 19.79 30.04
C PRO A 372 -33.83 18.58 29.16
N VAL A 373 -35.13 18.33 28.97
CA VAL A 373 -35.60 17.33 28.00
C VAL A 373 -35.06 17.67 26.61
N GLY A 374 -34.53 16.66 25.91
CA GLY A 374 -33.87 16.79 24.63
C GLY A 374 -32.36 17.06 24.72
N ALA A 375 -31.82 17.30 25.91
CA ALA A 375 -30.39 17.51 26.10
C ALA A 375 -29.58 16.22 25.88
N ARG A 376 -28.36 16.40 25.37
CA ARG A 376 -27.37 15.34 25.16
C ARG A 376 -26.06 15.69 25.86
N ALA A 377 -25.31 14.64 26.19
CA ALA A 377 -24.00 14.76 26.80
C ALA A 377 -23.09 13.64 26.29
N LEU A 378 -21.79 13.93 26.28
CA LEU A 378 -20.75 12.93 26.09
C LEU A 378 -20.22 12.53 27.46
N ILE A 379 -20.20 11.23 27.73
CA ILE A 379 -19.65 10.65 28.96
C ILE A 379 -18.33 10.02 28.60
N TRP A 380 -17.24 10.51 29.20
CA TRP A 380 -15.95 9.85 29.14
C TRP A 380 -15.74 9.01 30.41
N ALA A 381 -15.89 7.70 30.28
CA ALA A 381 -15.53 6.74 31.31
C ALA A 381 -14.01 6.49 31.28
N ARG A 382 -13.32 6.78 32.37
CA ARG A 382 -11.86 6.71 32.49
C ARG A 382 -11.47 5.42 33.19
N ARG A 383 -10.55 4.62 32.63
CA ARG A 383 -10.11 3.36 33.24
C ARG A 383 -8.61 3.34 33.47
N ARG A 384 -8.23 2.58 34.48
CA ARG A 384 -6.84 2.37 34.85
C ARG A 384 -6.38 0.97 34.47
N ASP A 385 -5.09 0.84 34.16
CA ASP A 385 -4.43 -0.45 34.03
C ASP A 385 -4.12 -1.09 35.39
N GLY A 386 -3.48 -2.26 35.37
CA GLY A 386 -3.09 -2.99 36.59
C GLY A 386 -2.07 -2.26 37.47
N GLN A 387 -1.39 -1.23 36.95
CA GLN A 387 -0.47 -0.38 37.70
C GLN A 387 -1.14 0.90 38.23
N GLY A 388 -2.44 1.08 37.94
CA GLY A 388 -3.22 2.24 38.40
C GLY A 388 -3.06 3.49 37.52
N ARG A 389 -2.42 3.39 36.36
CA ARG A 389 -2.27 4.50 35.39
C ARG A 389 -3.52 4.57 34.52
N GLU A 390 -3.93 5.77 34.12
CA GLU A 390 -5.05 5.92 33.19
C GLU A 390 -4.63 5.52 31.78
N SER A 391 -5.30 4.52 31.20
CA SER A 391 -4.80 3.87 29.97
C SER A 391 -5.87 3.68 28.89
N VAL A 392 -7.12 3.35 29.25
CA VAL A 392 -8.18 3.19 28.23
C VAL A 392 -9.44 3.90 28.67
N GLY A 393 -9.88 4.86 27.88
CA GLY A 393 -11.17 5.53 28.02
C GLY A 393 -12.25 4.87 27.19
N LEU A 394 -13.51 5.16 27.52
CA LEU A 394 -14.68 4.83 26.71
C LEU A 394 -15.57 6.07 26.62
N LEU A 395 -16.06 6.36 25.42
CA LEU A 395 -17.03 7.43 25.17
C LEU A 395 -18.43 6.83 25.04
N LEU A 396 -19.38 7.40 25.78
CA LEU A 396 -20.79 7.02 25.78
C LEU A 396 -21.66 8.26 25.58
N THR A 397 -22.84 8.09 25.01
CA THR A 397 -23.79 9.19 24.84
C THR A 397 -24.84 9.16 25.95
N GLY A 398 -24.85 10.18 26.80
CA GLY A 398 -25.93 10.43 27.75
C GLY A 398 -27.03 11.28 27.11
N PHE A 399 -28.29 11.01 27.43
CA PHE A 399 -29.41 11.82 26.98
C PHE A 399 -30.52 11.92 28.01
N ARG A 400 -31.29 13.01 27.93
CA ARG A 400 -32.53 13.20 28.67
C ARG A 400 -33.71 13.25 27.70
N SER A 401 -34.67 12.34 27.87
CA SER A 401 -35.93 12.31 27.13
C SER A 401 -37.13 12.55 28.07
N GLU A 402 -38.33 12.64 27.51
CA GLU A 402 -39.58 12.71 28.29
C GLU A 402 -39.81 11.44 29.12
N GLN A 403 -39.29 10.30 28.66
CA GLN A 403 -39.44 8.99 29.31
C GLN A 403 -38.40 8.74 30.41
N GLY A 404 -37.34 9.55 30.47
CA GLY A 404 -36.28 9.39 31.46
C GLY A 404 -34.91 9.75 30.93
N THR A 405 -33.90 9.24 31.62
CA THR A 405 -32.49 9.42 31.28
C THR A 405 -31.93 8.11 30.77
N GLY A 406 -31.04 8.17 29.78
CA GLY A 406 -30.40 6.98 29.23
C GLY A 406 -28.95 7.21 28.84
N VAL A 407 -28.22 6.12 28.75
CA VAL A 407 -26.85 6.06 28.25
C VAL A 407 -26.81 5.07 27.09
N VAL A 408 -26.17 5.47 26.00
CA VAL A 408 -26.01 4.67 24.79
C VAL A 408 -24.54 4.47 24.51
N ASP A 409 -24.15 3.22 24.31
CA ASP A 409 -22.88 2.87 23.68
C ASP A 409 -23.05 2.84 22.17
N GLY A 410 -22.29 3.67 21.46
CA GLY A 410 -22.28 3.73 19.99
C GLY A 410 -21.29 2.75 19.35
N SER A 411 -20.62 1.90 20.14
CA SER A 411 -19.65 0.94 19.64
C SER A 411 -20.32 -0.24 18.91
N ALA A 412 -19.56 -0.90 18.03
CA ALA A 412 -20.04 -2.05 17.26
C ALA A 412 -20.39 -3.29 18.12
N ALA A 413 -19.91 -3.31 19.37
CA ALA A 413 -20.19 -4.35 20.36
C ALA A 413 -20.72 -3.66 21.63
N PRO A 414 -22.02 -3.31 21.64
CA PRO A 414 -22.58 -2.44 22.67
C PRO A 414 -22.50 -3.09 24.04
N LEU A 415 -22.17 -2.28 25.05
CA LEU A 415 -22.24 -2.70 26.44
C LEU A 415 -23.65 -3.11 26.85
N THR A 416 -23.76 -4.30 27.46
CA THR A 416 -25.00 -4.81 28.03
C THR A 416 -25.11 -4.59 29.54
N ASP A 417 -24.01 -4.20 30.19
CA ASP A 417 -23.92 -3.96 31.64
C ASP A 417 -22.98 -2.77 31.91
N LEU A 418 -23.47 -1.75 32.63
CA LEU A 418 -22.68 -0.58 33.01
C LEU A 418 -21.64 -0.88 34.11
N ASN A 419 -21.85 -1.93 34.91
CA ASN A 419 -20.86 -2.37 35.91
C ASN A 419 -19.63 -2.99 35.25
N ALA A 420 -19.80 -3.60 34.07
CA ALA A 420 -18.70 -4.15 33.28
C ALA A 420 -17.76 -3.07 32.70
N VAL A 421 -18.11 -1.79 32.80
CA VAL A 421 -17.27 -0.68 32.33
C VAL A 421 -15.99 -0.56 33.16
N ALA A 422 -15.96 -1.00 34.42
CA ALA A 422 -14.78 -0.93 35.29
C ALA A 422 -14.11 0.47 35.30
N ALA A 423 -14.93 1.53 35.32
CA ALA A 423 -14.46 2.91 35.33
C ALA A 423 -13.85 3.27 36.69
N SER A 424 -12.73 3.99 36.65
CA SER A 424 -12.11 4.67 37.80
C SER A 424 -12.74 6.04 38.08
N GLY A 425 -13.51 6.56 37.13
CA GLY A 425 -14.23 7.81 37.21
C GLY A 425 -14.81 8.20 35.85
N PHE A 426 -15.58 9.28 35.84
CA PHE A 426 -16.30 9.76 34.67
C PHE A 426 -16.13 11.27 34.52
N ARG A 427 -16.14 11.72 33.27
CA ARG A 427 -16.32 13.13 32.93
C ARG A 427 -17.58 13.27 32.08
N LEU A 428 -18.53 14.09 32.53
CA LEU A 428 -19.77 14.38 31.82
C LEU A 428 -19.59 15.72 31.09
N ILE A 429 -19.73 15.72 29.77
CA ILE A 429 -19.52 16.87 28.90
C ILE A 429 -20.85 17.19 28.21
N ARG A 430 -21.51 18.25 28.65
CA ARG A 430 -22.73 18.73 27.99
C ARG A 430 -22.36 19.58 26.80
N TYR A 431 -23.03 19.34 25.67
CA TYR A 431 -22.84 20.12 24.44
C TYR A 431 -24.20 20.57 23.86
N ARG A 432 -24.15 21.52 22.93
CA ARG A 432 -25.35 22.12 22.31
C ARG A 432 -25.95 21.26 21.21
#